data_AF-A0A929CL46-F1
#
_entry.id   AF-A0A929CL46-F1
#
_cell.length_a   1.000
_cell.length_b   1.000
_cell.length_c   1.000
_cell.angle_alpha   90.00
_cell.angle_beta   90.00
_cell.angle_gamma   90.00
#
_symmetry.space_group_name_H-M   'P 1'
#
loop_
_entity.id
_entity.type
_entity.pdbx_description
1 polymer ?
#
loop_
_entity_poly.entity_id
_entity_poly.type
_entity_poly.pdbx_seq_one_letter_code
_entity_poly.pdbx_strand_id
1 'polypeptide(L)'
;MNKIVNEILASFRIVACSSVSALKSKEKIVKGTIESDHKTAIIFADPIRCASTLAVAFFYGIKWLVVSPKSGTKTVSQNKLLQFANKNRVNLYEAGELYGRPIRNAILGNSPLFSMQKKAIKNSVLHFYCSNLGSVVSNITHLLNKKDNKSNVDGFIANYYNWPNVCDQVLIGSYEKILYLSGGFYGNISFEDFILGGLIISNLSDNFSELDDEAKAMYISSQTIHDKNDLDLLISLNSNNAISKWLSRLGKGDDVEACLDSNIFEEPLRGALHDIVPVMKWIDGIPLFVNERNEL
;
A
#
# COMPACT_ATOMS: atom_id res chain seq x y z
N MET A 1 9.74 20.32 20.92
CA MET A 1 9.57 20.75 19.51
C MET A 1 8.75 22.02 19.55
N ASN A 2 9.26 23.11 18.94
CA ASN A 2 8.67 24.45 19.03
C ASN A 2 7.26 24.46 18.39
N LYS A 3 6.29 25.17 18.99
CA LYS A 3 4.90 25.26 18.51
C LYS A 3 4.83 25.67 17.03
N ILE A 4 5.67 26.64 16.65
CA ILE A 4 5.78 27.15 15.27
C ILE A 4 6.17 26.04 14.28
N VAL A 5 7.11 25.17 14.66
CA VAL A 5 7.56 24.07 13.79
C VAL A 5 6.41 23.10 13.54
N ASN A 6 5.61 22.79 14.55
CA ASN A 6 4.45 21.92 14.36
C ASN A 6 3.38 22.54 13.46
N GLU A 7 3.15 23.85 13.59
CA GLU A 7 2.19 24.58 12.73
C GLU A 7 2.63 24.58 11.27
N ILE A 8 3.92 24.83 11.00
CA ILE A 8 4.49 24.73 9.64
C ILE A 8 4.31 23.32 9.09
N LEU A 9 4.69 22.30 9.86
CA LEU A 9 4.60 20.91 9.40
C LEU A 9 3.15 20.44 9.20
N ALA A 10 2.20 20.97 9.98
CA ALA A 10 0.77 20.68 9.81
C ALA A 10 0.13 21.46 8.65
N SER A 11 0.79 22.51 8.13
CA SER A 11 0.26 23.32 7.03
C SER A 11 0.26 22.58 5.69
N PHE A 12 1.20 21.65 5.50
CA PHE A 12 1.28 20.87 4.26
C PHE A 12 0.01 20.04 4.03
N ARG A 13 -0.51 20.09 2.81
CA ARG A 13 -1.63 19.25 2.37
C ARG A 13 -1.16 17.81 2.18
N ILE A 14 0.04 17.62 1.62
CA ILE A 14 0.61 16.32 1.31
C ILE A 14 1.88 16.10 2.13
N VAL A 15 1.86 15.04 2.95
CA VAL A 15 3.01 14.60 3.74
C VAL A 15 3.41 13.21 3.25
N ALA A 16 4.66 13.07 2.81
CA ALA A 16 5.18 11.79 2.33
C ALA A 16 6.12 11.13 3.35
N CYS A 17 6.09 9.80 3.42
CA CYS A 17 7.02 8.97 4.18
C CYS A 17 7.48 7.83 3.27
N SER A 18 8.72 7.89 2.77
CA SER A 18 9.31 6.89 1.86
C SER A 18 9.65 5.54 2.50
N SER A 19 9.51 5.43 3.82
CA SER A 19 9.87 4.24 4.58
C SER A 19 9.22 4.23 5.96
N VAL A 20 9.26 3.06 6.61
CA VAL A 20 8.90 2.93 8.03
C VAL A 20 9.73 3.85 8.95
N SER A 21 10.99 4.13 8.61
CA SER A 21 11.84 5.05 9.38
C SER A 21 11.40 6.51 9.22
N ALA A 22 11.04 6.92 8.01
CA ALA A 22 10.46 8.25 7.74
C ALA A 22 9.12 8.43 8.47
N LEU A 23 8.26 7.40 8.48
CA LEU A 23 7.02 7.42 9.26
C LEU A 23 7.28 7.65 10.76
N LYS A 24 8.31 6.99 11.33
CA LYS A 24 8.68 7.19 12.74
C LYS A 24 9.22 8.60 13.00
N SER A 25 10.06 9.14 12.12
CA SER A 25 10.59 10.50 12.30
C SER A 25 9.50 11.56 12.18
N LYS A 26 8.47 11.30 11.37
CA LYS A 26 7.30 12.18 11.15
C LYS A 26 6.06 11.79 11.97
N GLU A 27 6.18 10.90 12.96
CA GLU A 27 5.03 10.33 13.69
C GLU A 27 4.08 11.40 14.24
N LYS A 28 4.63 12.52 14.76
CA LYS A 28 3.82 13.63 15.28
C LYS A 28 3.00 14.33 14.21
N ILE A 29 3.57 14.52 13.01
CA ILE A 29 2.90 15.17 11.88
C ILE A 29 1.79 14.27 11.36
N VAL A 30 2.11 12.99 11.14
CA VAL A 30 1.15 11.98 10.68
C VAL A 30 0.01 11.83 11.68
N LYS A 31 0.32 11.73 12.98
CA LYS A 31 -0.68 11.67 14.04
C LYS A 31 -1.56 12.92 14.05
N GLY A 32 -0.97 14.12 14.00
CA GLY A 32 -1.73 15.38 13.97
C GLY A 32 -2.63 15.49 12.74
N THR A 33 -2.17 15.01 11.58
CA THR A 33 -2.96 14.96 10.35
C THR A 33 -4.15 14.01 10.52
N ILE A 34 -3.90 12.79 11.00
CA ILE A 34 -4.96 11.79 11.24
C ILE A 34 -5.96 12.26 12.29
N GLU A 35 -5.51 12.95 13.34
CA GLU A 35 -6.36 13.42 14.43
C GLU A 35 -7.15 14.68 14.07
N SER A 36 -6.72 15.45 13.07
CA SER A 36 -7.44 16.64 12.60
C SER A 36 -8.86 16.35 12.10
N ASP A 37 -9.70 17.39 12.02
CA ASP A 37 -11.06 17.27 11.50
C ASP A 37 -11.12 17.16 9.97
N HIS A 38 -10.00 17.41 9.29
CA HIS A 38 -9.90 17.34 7.84
C HIS A 38 -10.18 15.95 7.29
N LYS A 39 -10.83 15.90 6.13
CA LYS A 39 -10.97 14.66 5.38
C LYS A 39 -9.59 14.25 4.84
N THR A 40 -9.11 13.08 5.25
CA THR A 40 -7.73 12.63 5.00
C THR A 40 -7.70 11.35 4.15
N ALA A 41 -6.94 11.37 3.06
CA ALA A 41 -6.58 10.15 2.32
C ALA A 41 -5.22 9.63 2.80
N ILE A 42 -5.12 8.33 3.03
CA ILE A 42 -3.86 7.65 3.31
C ILE A 42 -3.56 6.70 2.16
N ILE A 43 -2.46 6.92 1.45
CA ILE A 43 -2.04 6.09 0.33
C ILE A 43 -0.89 5.20 0.82
N PHE A 44 -1.12 3.90 0.87
CA PHE A 44 -0.15 2.88 1.24
C PHE A 44 0.51 2.29 -0.01
N ALA A 45 1.84 2.29 -0.07
CA ALA A 45 2.59 1.80 -1.22
C ALA A 45 3.73 0.85 -0.83
N ASP A 46 3.90 -0.21 -1.62
CA ASP A 46 5.01 -1.18 -1.58
C ASP A 46 4.87 -1.99 -2.89
N PRO A 47 5.18 -1.39 -4.06
CA PRO A 47 4.89 -1.99 -5.35
C PRO A 47 5.75 -3.23 -5.61
N ILE A 48 6.96 -3.32 -5.03
CA ILE A 48 7.82 -4.52 -5.09
C ILE A 48 7.94 -5.10 -3.67
N ARG A 49 7.03 -5.96 -3.23
CA ARG A 49 6.02 -6.72 -4.01
C ARG A 49 4.62 -6.67 -3.42
N CYS A 50 4.46 -6.14 -2.21
CA CYS A 50 3.27 -6.42 -1.42
C CYS A 50 2.01 -5.85 -2.08
N ALA A 51 1.99 -4.57 -2.41
CA ALA A 51 0.82 -3.91 -3.00
C ALA A 51 0.40 -4.54 -4.34
N SER A 52 1.36 -4.93 -5.18
CA SER A 52 1.10 -5.62 -6.45
C SER A 52 0.52 -7.02 -6.25
N THR A 53 1.08 -7.79 -5.29
CA THR A 53 0.54 -9.11 -4.94
C THR A 53 -0.89 -9.03 -4.41
N LEU A 54 -1.20 -8.00 -3.62
CA LEU A 54 -2.53 -7.78 -3.09
C LEU A 54 -3.56 -7.44 -4.17
N ALA A 55 -3.19 -6.65 -5.18
CA ALA A 55 -4.06 -6.39 -6.33
C ALA A 55 -4.40 -7.69 -7.09
N VAL A 56 -3.41 -8.55 -7.33
CA VAL A 56 -3.64 -9.88 -7.92
C VAL A 56 -4.54 -10.74 -7.03
N ALA A 57 -4.42 -10.67 -5.70
CA ALA A 57 -5.29 -11.39 -4.78
C ALA A 57 -6.75 -10.93 -4.85
N PHE A 58 -7.00 -9.62 -4.94
CA PHE A 58 -8.35 -9.08 -5.16
C PHE A 58 -8.95 -9.49 -6.50
N PHE A 59 -8.14 -9.57 -7.56
CA PHE A 59 -8.60 -10.09 -8.85
C PHE A 59 -9.12 -11.53 -8.72
N TYR A 60 -8.44 -12.37 -7.95
CA TYR A 60 -8.88 -13.74 -7.68
C TYR A 60 -10.03 -13.86 -6.67
N GLY A 61 -10.59 -12.72 -6.23
CA GLY A 61 -11.87 -12.65 -5.56
C GLY A 61 -11.80 -12.80 -4.04
N ILE A 62 -10.68 -12.45 -3.39
CA ILE A 62 -10.73 -12.23 -1.94
C ILE A 62 -11.77 -11.15 -1.63
N LYS A 63 -12.51 -11.34 -0.55
CA LYS A 63 -13.56 -10.40 -0.14
C LYS A 63 -13.00 -9.34 0.80
N TRP A 64 -12.18 -9.78 1.75
CA TRP A 64 -11.56 -8.90 2.74
C TRP A 64 -10.10 -9.21 2.90
N LEU A 65 -9.30 -8.18 3.14
CA LEU A 65 -7.86 -8.29 3.34
C LEU A 65 -7.44 -7.57 4.63
N VAL A 66 -6.60 -8.23 5.42
CA VAL A 66 -5.83 -7.58 6.49
C VAL A 66 -4.35 -7.69 6.16
N VAL A 67 -3.62 -6.58 6.27
CA VAL A 67 -2.16 -6.54 6.12
C VAL A 67 -1.53 -6.38 7.49
N SER A 68 -0.58 -7.25 7.82
CA SER A 68 0.07 -7.29 9.14
C SER A 68 1.59 -7.36 9.03
N PRO A 69 2.32 -6.81 10.02
CA PRO A 69 3.77 -6.98 10.10
C PRO A 69 4.10 -8.43 10.46
N LYS A 70 5.27 -8.90 10.04
CA LYS A 70 5.80 -10.24 10.37
C LYS A 70 5.82 -10.53 11.88
N SER A 71 6.00 -9.51 12.71
CA SER A 71 6.02 -9.63 14.18
C SER A 71 4.64 -9.86 14.80
N GLY A 72 3.55 -9.68 14.06
CA GLY A 72 2.18 -9.72 14.61
C GLY A 72 1.86 -8.57 15.58
N THR A 73 2.76 -7.59 15.74
CA THR A 73 2.56 -6.48 16.69
C THR A 73 1.58 -5.45 16.16
N LYS A 74 0.76 -4.87 17.05
CA LYS A 74 -0.21 -3.81 16.76
C LYS A 74 -1.24 -4.14 15.66
N THR A 75 -1.45 -5.42 15.38
CA THR A 75 -2.37 -5.87 14.34
C THR A 75 -3.62 -6.53 14.91
N VAL A 76 -4.57 -6.85 14.04
CA VAL A 76 -5.78 -7.58 14.40
C VAL A 76 -5.39 -9.00 14.79
N SER A 77 -5.83 -9.46 15.96
CA SER A 77 -5.51 -10.82 16.41
C SER A 77 -6.17 -11.86 15.52
N GLN A 78 -5.49 -12.99 15.33
CA GLN A 78 -5.99 -14.11 14.54
C GLN A 78 -7.34 -14.62 15.08
N ASN A 79 -7.52 -14.64 16.40
CA ASN A 79 -8.80 -15.01 17.02
C ASN A 79 -9.93 -14.06 16.61
N LYS A 80 -9.68 -12.74 16.54
CA LYS A 80 -10.67 -11.76 16.11
C LYS A 80 -11.02 -11.94 14.63
N LEU A 81 -10.04 -12.23 13.77
CA LEU A 81 -10.27 -12.53 12.36
C LEU A 81 -11.02 -13.84 12.14
N LEU A 82 -10.73 -14.87 12.94
CA LEU A 82 -11.46 -16.14 12.89
C LEU A 82 -12.92 -15.96 13.30
N GLN A 83 -13.18 -15.19 14.36
CA GLN A 83 -14.54 -14.81 14.77
C GLN A 83 -15.27 -14.04 13.66
N PHE A 84 -14.60 -13.07 13.03
CA PHE A 84 -15.16 -12.31 11.92
C PHE A 84 -15.48 -13.21 10.71
N ALA A 85 -14.55 -14.09 10.31
CA ALA A 85 -14.74 -15.02 9.20
C ALA A 85 -15.90 -15.99 9.45
N ASN A 86 -15.99 -16.55 10.66
CA ASN A 86 -17.09 -17.45 11.07
C ASN A 86 -18.45 -16.72 11.06
N LYS A 87 -18.51 -15.50 11.61
CA LYS A 87 -19.72 -14.67 11.60
C LYS A 87 -20.20 -14.42 10.16
N ASN A 88 -19.27 -14.16 9.24
CA ASN A 88 -19.56 -13.87 7.84
C ASN A 88 -19.64 -15.12 6.94
N ARG A 89 -19.47 -16.33 7.49
CA ARG A 89 -19.50 -17.62 6.78
C ARG A 89 -18.53 -17.68 5.58
N VAL A 90 -17.31 -17.20 5.80
CA VAL A 90 -16.23 -17.23 4.82
C VAL A 90 -14.99 -17.91 5.39
N ASN A 91 -14.11 -18.39 4.52
CA ASN A 91 -12.83 -18.95 4.95
C ASN A 91 -11.85 -17.84 5.35
N LEU A 92 -10.96 -18.15 6.30
CA LEU A 92 -9.80 -17.33 6.64
C LEU A 92 -8.54 -18.04 6.13
N TYR A 93 -7.76 -17.35 5.31
CA TYR A 93 -6.46 -17.84 4.83
C TYR A 93 -5.33 -16.93 5.27
N GLU A 94 -4.18 -17.53 5.56
CA GLU A 94 -2.93 -16.82 5.78
C GLU A 94 -2.12 -16.76 4.49
N ALA A 95 -1.45 -15.64 4.27
CA ALA A 95 -0.63 -15.38 3.09
C ALA A 95 0.57 -14.48 3.41
N GLY A 96 1.48 -14.37 2.45
CA GLY A 96 2.61 -13.45 2.50
C GLY A 96 3.92 -14.17 2.79
N GLU A 97 4.86 -13.47 3.40
CA GLU A 97 6.24 -13.96 3.54
C GLU A 97 6.86 -13.75 4.92
N LEU A 98 7.88 -14.55 5.21
CA LEU A 98 8.91 -14.32 6.21
C LEU A 98 10.27 -14.37 5.48
N TYR A 99 11.04 -13.29 5.55
CA TYR A 99 12.35 -13.14 4.89
C TYR A 99 12.38 -13.53 3.39
N GLY A 100 11.43 -13.08 2.57
CA GLY A 100 11.36 -13.42 1.14
C GLY A 100 10.75 -14.78 0.80
N ARG A 101 10.51 -15.64 1.81
CA ARG A 101 9.95 -16.99 1.67
C ARG A 101 8.49 -17.04 2.14
N PRO A 102 7.62 -17.85 1.52
CA PRO A 102 6.25 -18.00 1.98
C PRO A 102 6.18 -18.45 3.45
N ILE A 103 5.14 -18.02 4.16
CA ILE A 103 4.84 -18.55 5.50
C ILE A 103 4.49 -20.04 5.39
N ARG A 104 4.91 -20.84 6.38
CA ARG A 104 4.60 -22.27 6.42
C ARG A 104 3.07 -22.45 6.45
N ASN A 105 2.54 -23.27 5.55
CA ASN A 105 1.11 -23.53 5.36
C ASN A 105 0.27 -22.33 4.85
N ALA A 106 0.91 -21.20 4.50
CA ALA A 106 0.19 -20.11 3.85
C ALA A 106 -0.29 -20.52 2.46
N ILE A 107 -1.45 -20.02 2.06
CA ILE A 107 -2.05 -20.31 0.76
C ILE A 107 -1.29 -19.59 -0.38
N LEU A 108 -0.52 -18.55 -0.05
CA LEU A 108 0.08 -17.59 -0.98
C LEU A 108 1.37 -17.01 -0.37
N GLY A 109 2.38 -16.82 -1.22
CA GLY A 109 3.59 -16.05 -0.92
C GLY A 109 3.43 -14.54 -1.15
N ASN A 110 4.53 -13.81 -1.34
CA ASN A 110 4.51 -12.37 -1.65
C ASN A 110 4.95 -12.09 -3.09
N SER A 111 4.46 -12.85 -4.07
CA SER A 111 4.80 -12.67 -5.48
C SER A 111 3.52 -12.50 -6.29
N PRO A 112 3.46 -11.49 -7.19
CA PRO A 112 2.29 -11.28 -8.03
C PRO A 112 2.19 -12.32 -9.15
N LEU A 113 3.30 -12.99 -9.48
CA LEU A 113 3.38 -14.05 -10.49
C LEU A 113 2.86 -15.41 -10.02
N PHE A 114 2.54 -15.57 -8.73
CA PHE A 114 1.88 -16.80 -8.29
C PHE A 114 0.49 -16.88 -8.93
N SER A 115 0.42 -17.67 -10.00
CA SER A 115 -0.80 -18.19 -10.61
C SER A 115 -1.53 -18.97 -9.53
N MET A 116 -2.38 -18.25 -8.80
CA MET A 116 -3.08 -18.83 -7.66
C MET A 116 -3.83 -20.07 -8.11
N GLN A 117 -3.89 -21.06 -7.23
CA GLN A 117 -4.91 -22.10 -7.29
C GLN A 117 -6.27 -21.38 -7.19
N LYS A 118 -6.75 -20.86 -8.34
CA LYS A 118 -7.71 -19.74 -8.51
C LYS A 118 -9.02 -19.89 -7.73
N LYS A 119 -9.31 -21.10 -7.24
CA LYS A 119 -10.53 -21.47 -6.53
C LYS A 119 -10.42 -21.38 -5.00
N ALA A 120 -9.21 -21.42 -4.43
CA ALA A 120 -9.07 -21.57 -2.99
C ALA A 120 -9.47 -20.32 -2.18
N ILE A 121 -9.25 -19.11 -2.72
CA ILE A 121 -9.39 -17.85 -1.96
C ILE A 121 -10.60 -16.99 -2.34
N LYS A 122 -11.45 -17.47 -3.25
CA LYS A 122 -12.63 -16.70 -3.65
C LYS A 122 -13.59 -16.56 -2.45
N ASN A 123 -14.11 -15.37 -2.24
CA ASN A 123 -15.03 -15.03 -1.15
C ASN A 123 -14.46 -15.41 0.23
N SER A 124 -13.18 -15.10 0.47
CA SER A 124 -12.49 -15.35 1.74
C SER A 124 -11.98 -14.06 2.40
N VAL A 125 -11.60 -14.18 3.67
CA VAL A 125 -10.71 -13.22 4.35
C VAL A 125 -9.27 -13.68 4.12
N LEU A 126 -8.41 -12.77 3.67
CA LEU A 126 -6.98 -12.99 3.55
C LEU A 126 -6.24 -12.22 4.64
N HIS A 127 -5.48 -12.92 5.47
CA HIS A 127 -4.54 -12.33 6.43
C HIS A 127 -3.14 -12.37 5.83
N PHE A 128 -2.68 -11.24 5.30
CA PHE A 128 -1.43 -11.13 4.57
C PHE A 128 -0.33 -10.54 5.45
N TYR A 129 0.77 -11.28 5.60
CA TYR A 129 1.92 -10.87 6.40
C TYR A 129 3.09 -10.42 5.52
N CYS A 130 3.58 -9.22 5.79
CA CYS A 130 4.76 -8.68 5.12
C CYS A 130 5.58 -7.78 6.07
N SER A 131 6.82 -7.44 5.70
CA SER A 131 7.67 -6.61 6.56
C SER A 131 7.24 -5.15 6.54
N ASN A 132 7.35 -4.53 5.36
CA ASN A 132 7.44 -3.08 5.25
C ASN A 132 6.05 -2.46 5.21
N LEU A 133 5.23 -2.78 4.21
CA LEU A 133 3.82 -2.34 4.16
C LEU A 133 3.04 -2.72 5.43
N GLY A 134 3.22 -3.94 5.93
CA GLY A 134 2.55 -4.42 7.15
C GLY A 134 2.91 -3.60 8.38
N SER A 135 4.15 -3.13 8.49
CA SER A 135 4.56 -2.22 9.57
C SER A 135 3.93 -0.83 9.44
N VAL A 136 3.85 -0.29 8.22
CA VAL A 136 3.21 1.00 7.94
C VAL A 136 1.71 0.92 8.29
N VAL A 137 0.99 -0.03 7.69
CA VAL A 137 -0.45 -0.24 7.92
C VAL A 137 -0.75 -0.47 9.40
N SER A 138 0.05 -1.30 10.09
CA SER A 138 -0.15 -1.57 11.52
C SER A 138 0.05 -0.33 12.42
N ASN A 139 1.04 0.51 12.12
CA ASN A 139 1.23 1.76 12.86
C ASN A 139 0.06 2.72 12.63
N ILE A 140 -0.41 2.87 11.39
CA ILE A 140 -1.53 3.77 11.07
C ILE A 140 -2.85 3.26 11.64
N THR A 141 -3.18 1.98 11.47
CA THR A 141 -4.40 1.40 12.04
C THR A 141 -4.41 1.44 13.57
N HIS A 142 -3.25 1.35 14.23
CA HIS A 142 -3.14 1.57 15.66
C HIS A 142 -3.44 3.02 16.08
N LEU A 143 -3.01 4.01 15.30
CA LEU A 143 -3.35 5.43 15.53
C LEU A 143 -4.85 5.66 15.32
N LEU A 144 -5.40 5.18 14.21
CA LEU A 144 -6.82 5.31 13.87
C LEU A 144 -7.74 4.60 14.86
N ASN A 145 -7.30 3.49 15.47
CA ASN A 145 -8.05 2.79 16.51
C ASN A 145 -8.38 3.65 17.73
N LYS A 146 -7.58 4.69 17.98
CA LYS A 146 -7.77 5.63 19.11
C LYS A 146 -8.65 6.83 18.75
N LYS A 147 -9.01 7.00 17.47
CA LYS A 147 -9.83 8.11 17.00
C LYS A 147 -11.31 7.71 17.07
N ASP A 148 -12.13 8.58 17.65
CA ASP A 148 -13.58 8.39 17.76
C ASP A 148 -14.26 8.51 16.39
N ASN A 149 -13.84 9.49 15.58
CA ASN A 149 -14.37 9.73 14.24
C ASN A 149 -13.50 9.13 13.13
N LYS A 150 -13.67 7.84 12.86
CA LYS A 150 -12.93 7.12 11.80
C LYS A 150 -13.43 7.41 10.39
N SER A 151 -14.59 8.06 10.21
CA SER A 151 -15.19 8.27 8.87
C SER A 151 -14.52 9.37 8.05
N ASN A 152 -13.67 10.19 8.65
CA ASN A 152 -12.93 11.24 7.93
C ASN A 152 -11.61 10.73 7.33
N VAL A 153 -11.31 9.44 7.44
CA VAL A 153 -10.05 8.86 6.94
C VAL A 153 -10.33 7.64 6.07
N ASP A 154 -9.91 7.70 4.82
CA ASP A 154 -9.91 6.56 3.91
C ASP A 154 -8.46 6.16 3.59
N GLY A 155 -8.21 4.85 3.51
CA GLY A 155 -6.89 4.29 3.18
C GLY A 155 -6.92 3.56 1.85
N PHE A 156 -5.94 3.79 0.97
CA PHE A 156 -5.85 3.22 -0.37
C PHE A 156 -4.56 2.43 -0.51
N ILE A 157 -4.56 1.30 -1.22
CA ILE A 157 -3.32 0.60 -1.60
C ILE A 157 -2.99 0.92 -3.05
N ALA A 158 -1.80 1.47 -3.27
CA ALA A 158 -1.30 1.83 -4.59
C ALA A 158 -0.11 0.96 -5.01
N ASN A 159 -0.06 0.67 -6.31
CA ASN A 159 1.05 0.03 -7.02
C ASN A 159 1.15 0.61 -8.45
N TYR A 160 2.10 0.15 -9.26
CA TYR A 160 2.29 0.66 -10.62
C TYR A 160 1.11 0.38 -11.58
N TYR A 161 0.24 -0.59 -11.27
CA TYR A 161 -0.93 -0.87 -12.09
C TYR A 161 -2.05 0.12 -11.83
N ASN A 162 -2.38 0.38 -10.56
CA ASN A 162 -3.63 1.03 -10.17
C ASN A 162 -3.48 2.48 -9.70
N TRP A 163 -2.26 3.03 -9.64
CA TRP A 163 -2.03 4.38 -9.10
C TRP A 163 -2.86 5.49 -9.76
N PRO A 164 -3.15 5.49 -11.09
CA PRO A 164 -3.97 6.55 -11.67
C PRO A 164 -5.39 6.53 -11.08
N ASN A 165 -5.98 5.34 -10.96
CA ASN A 165 -7.31 5.18 -10.39
C ASN A 165 -7.35 5.48 -8.89
N VAL A 166 -6.24 5.24 -8.16
CA VAL A 166 -6.09 5.71 -6.77
C VAL A 166 -6.13 7.24 -6.73
N CYS A 167 -5.39 7.93 -7.61
CA CYS A 167 -5.43 9.39 -7.69
C CYS A 167 -6.83 9.91 -8.01
N ASP A 168 -7.53 9.30 -8.97
CA ASP A 168 -8.91 9.68 -9.32
C ASP A 168 -9.85 9.55 -8.12
N GLN A 169 -9.78 8.45 -7.37
CA GLN A 169 -10.60 8.28 -6.16
C GLN A 169 -10.26 9.30 -5.07
N VAL A 170 -8.99 9.68 -4.92
CA VAL A 170 -8.57 10.74 -3.99
C VAL A 170 -9.11 12.10 -4.43
N LEU A 171 -9.05 12.43 -5.72
CA LEU A 171 -9.58 13.70 -6.23
C LEU A 171 -11.11 13.76 -6.10
N ILE A 172 -11.83 12.71 -6.49
CA ILE A 172 -13.29 12.59 -6.34
C ILE A 172 -13.69 12.71 -4.86
N GLY A 173 -12.93 12.07 -3.97
CA GLY A 173 -13.16 12.11 -2.53
C GLY A 173 -12.96 13.50 -1.90
N SER A 174 -12.38 14.47 -2.62
CA SER A 174 -12.14 15.84 -2.13
C SER A 174 -11.38 15.88 -0.79
N TYR A 175 -10.34 15.06 -0.65
CA TYR A 175 -9.54 15.02 0.58
C TYR A 175 -8.70 16.29 0.75
N GLU A 176 -8.77 16.89 1.94
CA GLU A 176 -8.05 18.10 2.33
C GLU A 176 -6.63 17.79 2.81
N LYS A 177 -6.37 16.56 3.25
CA LYS A 177 -5.04 16.08 3.66
C LYS A 177 -4.73 14.75 3.01
N ILE A 178 -3.48 14.57 2.60
CA ILE A 178 -3.02 13.35 1.95
C ILE A 178 -1.73 12.88 2.64
N LEU A 179 -1.71 11.63 3.04
CA LEU A 179 -0.54 10.96 3.58
C LEU A 179 -0.08 9.89 2.57
N TYR A 180 1.08 10.10 1.95
CA TYR A 180 1.72 9.04 1.15
C TYR A 180 2.69 8.25 2.03
N LEU A 181 2.44 6.97 2.23
CA LEU A 181 3.19 6.13 3.15
C LEU A 181 3.67 4.87 2.45
N SER A 182 4.98 4.76 2.24
CA SER A 182 5.58 3.58 1.64
C SER A 182 6.39 2.74 2.62
N GLY A 183 6.56 1.46 2.28
CA GLY A 183 7.29 0.49 3.09
C GLY A 183 8.80 0.79 3.18
N GLY A 184 9.40 1.22 2.08
CA GLY A 184 10.84 1.27 1.89
C GLY A 184 11.45 -0.14 1.84
N PHE A 185 12.78 -0.22 1.92
CA PHE A 185 13.51 -1.48 2.02
C PHE A 185 14.44 -1.48 3.24
N TYR A 186 14.16 -2.36 4.21
CA TYR A 186 14.89 -2.45 5.49
C TYR A 186 15.01 -1.10 6.23
N GLY A 187 13.95 -0.30 6.19
CA GLY A 187 13.89 1.00 6.86
C GLY A 187 14.60 2.14 6.11
N ASN A 188 15.05 1.90 4.88
CA ASN A 188 15.59 2.93 4.00
C ASN A 188 14.62 3.25 2.87
N ILE A 189 14.87 4.36 2.19
CA ILE A 189 14.21 4.71 0.94
C ILE A 189 14.39 3.56 -0.06
N SER A 190 13.31 3.15 -0.71
CA SER A 190 13.37 2.27 -1.86
C SER A 190 13.07 3.06 -3.13
N PHE A 191 13.81 2.79 -4.21
CA PHE A 191 13.73 3.61 -5.42
C PHE A 191 12.33 3.53 -6.06
N GLU A 192 11.80 2.32 -6.20
CA GLU A 192 10.47 2.05 -6.75
C GLU A 192 9.35 2.70 -5.95
N ASP A 193 9.45 2.71 -4.61
CA ASP A 193 8.50 3.36 -3.72
C ASP A 193 8.52 4.87 -3.91
N PHE A 194 9.72 5.42 -4.08
CA PHE A 194 9.96 6.85 -4.19
C PHE A 194 9.45 7.41 -5.52
N ILE A 195 9.72 6.70 -6.62
CA ILE A 195 9.20 7.03 -7.95
C ILE A 195 7.68 6.93 -7.98
N LEU A 196 7.10 5.83 -7.48
CA LEU A 196 5.64 5.68 -7.45
C LEU A 196 4.98 6.80 -6.64
N GLY A 197 5.59 7.18 -5.52
CA GLY A 197 5.15 8.31 -4.71
C GLY A 197 5.18 9.61 -5.50
N GLY A 198 6.22 9.84 -6.29
CA GLY A 198 6.32 11.01 -7.15
C GLY A 198 5.21 11.07 -8.20
N LEU A 199 4.94 9.95 -8.90
CA LEU A 199 3.86 9.85 -9.89
C LEU A 199 2.48 10.15 -9.27
N ILE A 200 2.23 9.63 -8.07
CA ILE A 200 0.98 9.88 -7.34
C ILE A 200 0.88 11.34 -6.92
N ILE A 201 1.95 11.90 -6.35
CA ILE A 201 1.96 13.26 -5.83
C ILE A 201 1.80 14.27 -6.97
N SER A 202 2.49 14.07 -8.10
CA SER A 202 2.38 14.97 -9.27
C SER A 202 0.99 14.98 -9.89
N ASN A 203 0.24 13.88 -9.77
CA ASN A 203 -1.16 13.82 -10.18
C ASN A 203 -2.14 14.44 -9.16
N LEU A 204 -1.73 14.61 -7.89
CA LEU A 204 -2.60 15.12 -6.82
C LEU A 204 -2.40 16.61 -6.50
N SER A 205 -1.21 17.15 -6.80
CA SER A 205 -0.89 18.58 -6.64
C SER A 205 0.30 18.98 -7.50
N ASP A 206 0.19 20.14 -8.16
CA ASP A 206 1.28 20.87 -8.83
C ASP A 206 1.81 22.03 -7.98
N ASN A 207 1.20 22.28 -6.81
CA ASN A 207 1.56 23.37 -5.91
C ASN A 207 2.61 22.92 -4.89
N PHE A 208 3.88 23.25 -5.14
CA PHE A 208 5.00 22.92 -4.23
C PHE A 208 4.83 23.43 -2.79
N SER A 209 4.03 24.47 -2.55
CA SER A 209 3.76 24.97 -1.20
C SER A 209 2.92 24.01 -0.35
N GLU A 210 2.16 23.12 -0.99
CA GLU A 210 1.32 22.10 -0.36
C GLU A 210 2.10 20.84 0.04
N LEU A 211 3.32 20.70 -0.46
CA LEU A 211 4.13 19.49 -0.33
C LEU A 211 5.18 19.65 0.78
N ASP A 212 5.28 18.67 1.67
CA ASP A 212 6.44 18.56 2.55
C ASP A 212 7.72 18.22 1.76
N ASP A 213 8.89 18.35 2.39
CA ASP A 213 10.16 18.23 1.66
C ASP A 213 10.38 16.86 1.01
N GLU A 214 9.86 15.80 1.63
CA GLU A 214 9.97 14.46 1.08
C GLU A 214 8.99 14.25 -0.09
N ALA A 215 7.78 14.81 0.01
CA ALA A 215 6.82 14.83 -1.10
C ALA A 215 7.38 15.61 -2.30
N LYS A 216 8.06 16.75 -2.08
CA LYS A 216 8.76 17.49 -3.14
C LYS A 216 9.86 16.66 -3.79
N ALA A 217 10.67 15.98 -2.99
CA ALA A 217 11.76 15.15 -3.49
C ALA A 217 11.21 13.98 -4.34
N MET A 218 10.13 13.34 -3.89
CA MET A 218 9.40 12.33 -4.69
C MET A 218 8.87 12.93 -5.99
N TYR A 219 8.15 14.06 -5.92
CA TYR A 219 7.62 14.76 -7.10
C TYR A 219 8.72 15.01 -8.14
N ILE A 220 9.84 15.59 -7.71
CA ILE A 220 10.97 15.92 -8.59
C ILE A 220 11.57 14.65 -9.20
N SER A 221 11.72 13.57 -8.40
CA SER A 221 12.28 12.31 -8.90
C SER A 221 11.41 11.69 -10.01
N SER A 222 10.08 11.82 -9.92
CA SER A 222 9.19 11.32 -10.98
C SER A 222 9.27 12.13 -12.27
N GLN A 223 9.83 13.34 -12.27
CA GLN A 223 10.01 14.11 -13.51
C GLN A 223 11.02 13.47 -14.48
N THR A 224 11.70 12.39 -14.08
CA THR A 224 12.56 11.59 -14.96
C THR A 224 11.81 10.44 -15.63
N ILE A 225 10.57 10.17 -15.23
CA ILE A 225 9.71 9.07 -15.68
C ILE A 225 8.32 9.66 -15.91
N HIS A 226 8.07 10.14 -17.13
CA HIS A 226 6.91 10.97 -17.44
C HIS A 226 5.63 10.15 -17.68
N ASP A 227 5.75 8.93 -18.21
CA ASP A 227 4.60 8.05 -18.44
C ASP A 227 4.97 6.56 -18.54
N LYS A 228 3.99 5.72 -18.86
CA LYS A 228 4.16 4.27 -19.07
C LYS A 228 5.11 3.93 -20.24
N ASN A 229 5.42 4.87 -21.14
CA ASN A 229 6.38 4.65 -22.21
C ASN A 229 7.83 4.66 -21.69
N ASP A 230 8.06 5.20 -20.49
CA ASP A 230 9.33 5.10 -19.77
C ASP A 230 9.44 3.80 -18.95
N LEU A 231 8.56 2.81 -19.19
CA LEU A 231 8.58 1.54 -18.48
C LEU A 231 9.91 0.79 -18.64
N ASP A 232 10.50 0.79 -19.84
CA ASP A 232 11.82 0.17 -20.06
C ASP A 232 12.91 0.84 -19.23
N LEU A 233 12.85 2.17 -19.10
CA LEU A 233 13.75 2.93 -18.24
C LEU A 233 13.50 2.59 -16.76
N LEU A 234 12.24 2.53 -16.32
CA LEU A 234 11.87 2.17 -14.96
C LEU A 234 12.32 0.75 -14.60
N ILE A 235 12.12 -0.23 -15.48
CA ILE A 235 12.60 -1.61 -15.32
C ILE A 235 14.13 -1.62 -15.26
N SER A 236 14.80 -0.92 -16.17
CA SER A 236 16.27 -0.81 -16.20
C SER A 236 16.82 -0.23 -14.88
N LEU A 237 16.25 0.87 -14.38
CA LEU A 237 16.67 1.51 -13.13
C LEU A 237 16.42 0.61 -11.91
N ASN A 238 15.33 -0.15 -11.92
CA ASN A 238 15.01 -1.08 -10.84
C ASN A 238 15.82 -2.37 -10.90
N SER A 239 16.24 -2.85 -12.08
CA SER A 239 16.93 -4.13 -12.25
C SER A 239 18.19 -4.30 -11.39
N ASN A 240 18.83 -3.19 -11.01
CA ASN A 240 20.09 -3.18 -10.27
C ASN A 240 20.01 -2.60 -8.85
N ASN A 241 18.79 -2.27 -8.37
CA ASN A 241 18.60 -1.75 -7.02
C ASN A 241 18.70 -2.87 -5.96
N ALA A 242 18.63 -2.48 -4.68
CA ALA A 242 18.82 -3.42 -3.57
C ALA A 242 17.75 -4.52 -3.51
N ILE A 243 16.46 -4.17 -3.72
CA ILE A 243 15.36 -5.13 -3.68
C ILE A 243 15.43 -6.11 -4.85
N SER A 244 15.73 -5.65 -6.05
CA SER A 244 15.85 -6.51 -7.24
C SER A 244 17.02 -7.49 -7.10
N LYS A 245 18.19 -7.02 -6.67
CA LYS A 245 19.34 -7.91 -6.39
C LYS A 245 19.00 -8.94 -5.30
N TRP A 246 18.24 -8.55 -4.29
CA TRP A 246 17.79 -9.46 -3.24
C TRP A 246 16.81 -10.51 -3.78
N LEU A 247 15.81 -10.11 -4.56
CA LEU A 247 14.83 -11.02 -5.16
C LEU A 247 15.48 -11.98 -6.16
N SER A 248 16.41 -11.52 -6.99
CA SER A 248 17.17 -12.38 -7.90
C SER A 248 17.96 -13.45 -7.13
N ARG A 249 18.59 -13.11 -6.00
CA ARG A 249 19.27 -14.10 -5.13
C ARG A 249 18.32 -15.14 -4.54
N LEU A 250 17.03 -14.81 -4.42
CA LEU A 250 15.99 -15.73 -3.95
C LEU A 250 15.33 -16.52 -5.09
N GLY A 251 15.79 -16.36 -6.34
CA GLY A 251 15.16 -16.98 -7.52
C GLY A 251 13.81 -16.36 -7.88
N LYS A 252 13.63 -15.07 -7.60
CA LYS A 252 12.38 -14.31 -7.76
C LYS A 252 12.58 -13.00 -8.53
N GLY A 253 13.60 -12.94 -9.39
CA GLY A 253 13.93 -11.73 -10.16
C GLY A 253 12.76 -11.26 -11.02
N ASP A 254 12.03 -12.20 -11.63
CA ASP A 254 10.91 -11.94 -12.53
C ASP A 254 9.74 -11.19 -11.84
N ASP A 255 9.65 -11.26 -10.50
CA ASP A 255 8.64 -10.49 -9.77
C ASP A 255 8.84 -8.97 -9.92
N VAL A 256 10.07 -8.51 -10.13
CA VAL A 256 10.38 -7.08 -10.29
C VAL A 256 9.66 -6.56 -11.52
N GLU A 257 9.87 -7.21 -12.66
CA GLU A 257 9.24 -6.83 -13.92
C GLU A 257 7.72 -6.96 -13.81
N ALA A 258 7.23 -8.07 -13.25
CA ALA A 258 5.81 -8.28 -13.05
C ALA A 258 5.17 -7.16 -12.22
N CYS A 259 5.83 -6.68 -11.17
CA CYS A 259 5.37 -5.57 -10.32
C CYS A 259 5.33 -4.21 -11.02
N LEU A 260 6.13 -4.01 -12.07
CA LEU A 260 6.25 -2.74 -12.80
C LEU A 260 5.39 -2.74 -14.06
N ASP A 261 5.24 -3.88 -14.71
CA ASP A 261 4.50 -4.04 -15.97
C ASP A 261 3.34 -5.03 -15.85
N SER A 262 2.12 -4.52 -16.00
CA SER A 262 0.92 -5.35 -16.06
C SER A 262 0.83 -6.19 -17.35
N ASN A 263 1.58 -5.87 -18.41
CA ASN A 263 1.53 -6.61 -19.68
C ASN A 263 2.10 -8.02 -19.59
N ILE A 264 2.85 -8.32 -18.53
CA ILE A 264 3.34 -9.67 -18.24
C ILE A 264 2.19 -10.63 -17.87
N PHE A 265 1.04 -10.10 -17.43
CA PHE A 265 -0.14 -10.91 -17.15
C PHE A 265 -1.00 -11.14 -18.39
N GLU A 266 -1.66 -12.30 -18.44
CA GLU A 266 -2.67 -12.59 -19.46
C GLU A 266 -4.04 -11.98 -19.11
N GLU A 267 -4.92 -11.85 -20.11
CA GLU A 267 -6.32 -11.53 -19.86
C GLU A 267 -7.06 -12.68 -19.13
N PRO A 268 -8.05 -12.39 -18.27
CA PRO A 268 -8.60 -11.06 -17.97
C PRO A 268 -7.88 -10.33 -16.81
N LEU A 269 -6.75 -10.87 -16.31
CA LEU A 269 -6.03 -10.28 -15.18
C LEU A 269 -5.44 -8.92 -15.55
N ARG A 270 -4.75 -8.84 -16.69
CA ARG A 270 -4.13 -7.60 -17.17
C ARG A 270 -5.11 -6.43 -17.23
N GLY A 271 -6.25 -6.60 -17.91
CA GLY A 271 -7.25 -5.53 -18.03
C GLY A 271 -7.88 -5.13 -16.69
N ALA A 272 -7.98 -6.04 -15.73
CA ALA A 272 -8.63 -5.78 -14.45
C ALA A 272 -7.72 -5.12 -13.40
N LEU A 273 -6.40 -5.29 -13.47
CA LEU A 273 -5.47 -4.82 -12.44
C LEU A 273 -5.50 -3.31 -12.21
N HIS A 274 -5.70 -2.52 -13.27
CA HIS A 274 -5.81 -1.06 -13.18
C HIS A 274 -7.00 -0.60 -12.33
N ASP A 275 -8.08 -1.39 -12.36
CA ASP A 275 -9.34 -1.04 -11.71
C ASP A 275 -9.49 -1.56 -10.28
N ILE A 276 -8.53 -2.34 -9.81
CA ILE A 276 -8.52 -2.85 -8.45
C ILE A 276 -7.92 -1.78 -7.55
N VAL A 277 -8.76 -1.09 -6.81
CA VAL A 277 -8.37 -0.05 -5.85
C VAL A 277 -8.78 -0.51 -4.46
N PRO A 278 -7.90 -1.18 -3.70
CA PRO A 278 -8.23 -1.61 -2.36
C PRO A 278 -8.39 -0.41 -1.43
N VAL A 279 -9.56 -0.29 -0.80
CA VAL A 279 -9.89 0.75 0.16
C VAL A 279 -10.06 0.17 1.56
N MET A 280 -9.43 0.77 2.55
CA MET A 280 -9.56 0.40 3.96
C MET A 280 -10.90 0.88 4.51
N LYS A 281 -11.71 -0.04 5.01
CA LYS A 281 -12.97 0.21 5.71
C LYS A 281 -12.93 -0.42 7.10
N TRP A 282 -13.69 0.18 8.02
CA TRP A 282 -13.88 -0.37 9.36
C TRP A 282 -15.15 -1.20 9.40
N ILE A 283 -15.01 -2.53 9.42
CA ILE A 283 -16.15 -3.45 9.47
C ILE A 283 -16.04 -4.25 10.77
N ASP A 284 -17.08 -4.23 11.59
CA ASP A 284 -17.08 -4.84 12.93
C ASP A 284 -15.87 -4.41 13.81
N GLY A 285 -15.42 -3.16 13.64
CA GLY A 285 -14.26 -2.63 14.34
C GLY A 285 -12.93 -3.27 13.92
N ILE A 286 -12.85 -3.83 12.73
CA ILE A 286 -11.63 -4.38 12.11
C ILE A 286 -11.29 -3.51 10.88
N PRO A 287 -10.05 -3.02 10.75
CA PRO A 287 -9.60 -2.36 9.52
C PRO A 287 -9.37 -3.42 8.45
N LEU A 288 -10.23 -3.45 7.44
CA LEU A 288 -10.19 -4.40 6.34
C LEU A 288 -10.06 -3.62 5.02
N PHE A 289 -9.16 -4.05 4.16
CA PHE A 289 -9.17 -3.59 2.77
C PHE A 289 -10.23 -4.39 2.01
N VAL A 290 -11.01 -3.67 1.21
CA VAL A 290 -12.02 -4.19 0.28
C VAL A 290 -11.78 -3.61 -1.09
N ASN A 291 -12.23 -4.29 -2.14
CA ASN A 291 -12.28 -3.73 -3.48
C ASN A 291 -13.76 -3.55 -3.84
N GLU A 292 -14.22 -2.32 -4.04
CA GLU A 292 -15.66 -2.01 -4.19
C GLU A 292 -16.32 -2.74 -5.36
N ARG A 293 -15.55 -3.10 -6.41
CA ARG A 293 -16.06 -3.96 -7.51
C ARG A 293 -16.50 -5.35 -7.07
N ASN A 294 -16.00 -5.87 -5.95
CA ASN A 294 -16.37 -7.21 -5.46
C ASN A 294 -17.67 -7.19 -4.61
N GLU A 295 -18.29 -6.03 -4.42
CA GLU A 295 -19.56 -5.87 -3.67
C GLU A 295 -20.80 -5.77 -4.59
N LEU A 296 -20.61 -5.73 -5.91
CA LEU A 296 -21.66 -5.82 -6.95
C LEU A 296 -21.76 -7.24 -7.52
#